data_AF-A0A7S3N2G5-F1
#
_entry.id   AF-A0A7S3N2G5-F1
#
_cell.length_a   1.000
_cell.length_b   1.000
_cell.length_c   1.000
_cell.angle_alpha   90.00
_cell.angle_beta   90.00
_cell.angle_gamma   90.00
#
_symmetry.space_group_name_H-M   'P 1'
#
loop_
_entity.id
_entity.type
_entity.pdbx_description
1 polymer ?
#
loop_
_entity_poly.entity_id
_entity_poly.type
_entity_poly.pdbx_seq_one_letter_code
_entity_poly.pdbx_strand_id
1 'polypeptide(L)'
;EKLPIDQDCINPAGPEEIKLDHTHDVEGYGCNEKKSNKILKDLKNISEFIETHGVSGDYRRVAIMGNQSTGKSYLLNELFGTQFEVMNLEEDMKQTTQGVWLGADTNNKVLVFDVEGSDSLERDSEGKGIERKVVLYGLAVC
;
A
#
# COMPACT_ATOMS: atom_id res chain seq x y z
N GLU A 1 27.21 -9.85 1.27
CA GLU A 1 27.46 -9.11 2.53
C GLU A 1 26.18 -8.38 2.86
N LYS A 2 25.45 -8.80 3.90
CA LYS A 2 24.23 -8.08 4.33
C LYS A 2 24.70 -6.77 4.94
N LEU A 3 24.17 -5.64 4.47
CA LEU A 3 24.38 -4.36 5.13
C LEU A 3 23.87 -4.50 6.58
N PRO A 4 24.61 -4.01 7.59
CA PRO A 4 24.15 -4.05 8.96
C PRO A 4 22.92 -3.14 9.07
N ILE A 5 21.75 -3.74 9.22
CA ILE A 5 20.51 -3.05 9.56
C ILE A 5 20.61 -2.76 11.06
N ASP A 6 20.55 -1.48 11.42
CA ASP A 6 20.57 -1.04 12.80
C ASP A 6 19.27 -1.53 13.50
N GLN A 7 19.41 -2.53 14.36
CA GLN A 7 18.28 -3.18 15.04
C GLN A 7 17.61 -2.25 16.06
N ASP A 8 18.23 -1.12 16.41
CA ASP A 8 17.67 -0.14 17.34
C ASP A 8 16.60 0.77 16.67
N CYS A 9 16.41 0.67 15.35
CA CYS A 9 15.36 1.38 14.60
C CYS A 9 14.07 0.57 14.43
N ILE A 10 14.02 -0.68 14.90
CA ILE A 10 12.82 -1.52 14.80
C ILE A 10 11.91 -1.19 15.99
N ASN A 11 10.93 -0.33 15.75
CA ASN A 11 9.85 -0.08 16.71
C ASN A 11 9.13 -1.42 17.00
N PRO A 12 9.11 -1.94 18.24
CA PRO A 12 8.54 -3.25 18.56
C PRO A 12 7.00 -3.27 18.45
N ALA A 13 6.37 -2.11 18.31
CA ALA A 13 5.04 -1.96 17.75
C ALA A 13 5.22 -1.46 16.30
N GLY A 14 5.14 -2.38 15.34
CA GLY A 14 5.19 -2.01 13.92
C GLY A 14 4.09 -1.01 13.57
N PRO A 15 4.26 -0.19 12.52
CA PRO A 15 3.16 0.64 12.04
C PRO A 15 1.98 -0.28 11.69
N GLU A 16 0.80 0.04 12.22
CA GLU A 16 -0.42 -0.64 11.80
C GLU A 16 -0.63 -0.40 10.29
N GLU A 17 -1.26 -1.34 9.59
CA GLU A 17 -1.42 -1.24 8.13
C GLU A 17 -2.90 -1.14 7.77
N ILE A 18 -3.21 -0.37 6.73
CA ILE A 18 -4.58 -0.24 6.24
C ILE A 18 -4.63 -0.62 4.76
N LYS A 19 -5.48 -1.59 4.44
CA LYS A 19 -5.88 -1.91 3.07
C LYS A 19 -6.96 -0.93 2.60
N LEU A 20 -6.74 -0.31 1.44
CA LEU A 20 -7.72 0.53 0.75
C LEU A 20 -8.53 -0.31 -0.24
N ASP A 21 -9.80 -0.58 0.10
CA ASP A 21 -10.63 -1.65 -0.47
C ASP A 21 -11.39 -1.26 -1.75
N HIS A 22 -10.94 -0.23 -2.49
CA HIS A 22 -11.63 0.27 -3.70
C HIS A 22 -10.98 -0.11 -5.01
N THR A 23 -9.89 -0.85 -4.97
CA THR A 23 -9.10 -1.13 -6.17
C THR A 23 -9.84 -2.08 -7.12
N HIS A 24 -10.68 -2.99 -6.58
CA HIS A 24 -11.46 -3.97 -7.35
C HIS A 24 -12.89 -3.52 -7.71
N ASP A 25 -13.47 -2.51 -7.06
CA ASP A 25 -14.89 -2.09 -7.21
C ASP A 25 -15.15 -1.01 -8.27
N VAL A 26 -14.20 -0.75 -9.17
CA VAL A 26 -14.30 0.35 -10.13
C VAL A 26 -15.02 -0.07 -11.42
N GLU A 27 -16.18 -0.68 -11.26
CA GLU A 27 -17.18 -0.75 -12.33
C GLU A 27 -17.97 0.57 -12.37
N GLY A 28 -18.08 1.15 -13.58
CA GLY A 28 -18.99 2.25 -13.89
C GLY A 28 -18.61 3.66 -13.43
N TYR A 29 -18.64 4.61 -14.37
CA TYR A 29 -18.73 6.06 -14.13
C TYR A 29 -20.14 6.44 -13.61
N GLY A 30 -20.62 5.75 -12.57
CA GLY A 30 -21.89 6.03 -11.90
C GLY A 30 -21.66 6.29 -10.42
N CYS A 31 -21.92 7.51 -9.94
CA CYS A 31 -22.00 7.80 -8.51
C CYS A 31 -23.27 7.14 -7.95
N ASN A 32 -23.13 6.01 -7.25
CA ASN A 32 -24.18 5.53 -6.35
C ASN A 32 -23.85 5.91 -4.89
N GLU A 33 -24.87 6.06 -4.04
CA GLU A 33 -24.70 6.45 -2.64
C GLU A 33 -23.82 5.47 -1.84
N LYS A 34 -23.84 4.17 -2.18
CA LYS A 34 -23.02 3.14 -1.50
C LYS A 34 -21.52 3.33 -1.75
N LYS A 35 -21.13 3.68 -2.98
CA LYS A 35 -19.75 3.95 -3.43
C LYS A 35 -19.22 5.23 -2.77
N SER A 36 -20.05 6.27 -2.69
CA SER A 36 -19.72 7.51 -1.96
C SER A 36 -19.44 7.25 -0.48
N ASN A 37 -20.30 6.47 0.20
CA ASN A 37 -20.12 6.13 1.61
C ASN A 37 -18.86 5.31 1.90
N LYS A 38 -18.47 4.42 0.98
CA LYS A 38 -17.25 3.62 1.13
C LYS A 38 -15.98 4.48 0.93
N ILE A 39 -15.95 5.41 -0.03
CA ILE A 39 -14.84 6.36 -0.20
C ILE A 39 -14.68 7.26 1.04
N LEU A 40 -15.80 7.77 1.57
CA LEU A 40 -15.78 8.57 2.79
C LEU A 40 -15.24 7.79 4.00
N LYS A 41 -15.47 6.47 4.05
CA LYS A 41 -14.91 5.61 5.09
C LYS A 41 -13.39 5.52 4.97
N ASP A 42 -12.86 5.29 3.77
CA ASP A 42 -11.41 5.21 3.54
C ASP A 42 -10.71 6.53 3.84
N LEU A 43 -11.31 7.66 3.44
CA LEU A 43 -10.76 8.98 3.78
C LEU A 43 -10.71 9.22 5.29
N LYS A 44 -11.73 8.76 6.04
CA LYS A 44 -11.72 8.80 7.50
C LYS A 44 -10.61 7.92 8.07
N ASN A 45 -10.49 6.68 7.59
CA ASN A 45 -9.45 5.76 8.02
C ASN A 45 -8.04 6.32 7.77
N ILE A 46 -7.80 6.93 6.61
CA ILE A 46 -6.52 7.58 6.30
C ILE A 46 -6.26 8.76 7.25
N SER A 47 -7.26 9.61 7.50
CA SER A 47 -7.11 10.74 8.43
C SER A 47 -6.77 10.26 9.84
N GLU A 48 -7.51 9.28 10.35
CA GLU A 48 -7.29 8.68 11.67
C GLU A 48 -5.92 8.01 11.75
N PHE A 49 -5.49 7.33 10.68
CA PHE A 49 -4.16 6.73 10.59
C PHE A 49 -3.04 7.77 10.70
N ILE A 50 -3.14 8.85 9.92
CA ILE A 50 -2.19 9.95 9.90
C ILE A 50 -2.07 10.60 11.28
N GLU A 51 -3.20 10.82 11.95
CA GLU A 51 -3.24 11.39 13.30
C GLU A 51 -2.62 10.45 14.34
N THR A 52 -3.01 9.17 14.32
CA THR A 52 -2.56 8.16 15.28
C THR A 52 -1.07 7.89 15.18
N HIS A 53 -0.53 7.90 13.96
CA HIS A 53 0.89 7.62 13.70
C HIS A 53 1.77 8.89 13.73
N GLY A 54 1.20 10.05 14.10
CA GLY A 54 1.98 11.30 14.24
C GLY A 54 2.55 11.84 12.92
N VAL A 55 2.00 11.41 11.78
CA VAL A 55 2.40 11.84 10.43
C VAL A 55 1.60 13.07 9.99
N SER A 56 1.20 13.92 10.94
CA SER A 56 0.39 15.11 10.67
C SER A 56 1.24 16.37 10.40
N GLY A 57 0.66 17.31 9.63
CA GLY A 57 1.32 18.56 9.25
C GLY A 57 2.16 18.43 7.97
N ASP A 58 3.44 18.78 8.06
CA ASP A 58 4.39 18.63 6.94
C ASP A 58 4.96 17.21 6.93
N TYR A 59 4.46 16.39 6.01
CA TYR A 59 4.86 14.99 5.83
C TYR A 59 5.08 14.69 4.34
N ARG A 60 5.90 13.67 4.07
CA ARG A 60 6.21 13.20 2.72
C ARG A 60 5.37 11.98 2.39
N ARG A 61 5.13 11.76 1.09
CA ARG A 61 4.41 10.58 0.60
C ARG A 61 5.30 9.84 -0.38
N VAL A 62 5.31 8.52 -0.28
CA VAL A 62 6.06 7.63 -1.18
C VAL A 62 5.15 6.49 -1.60
N ALA A 63 5.06 6.24 -2.90
CA ALA A 63 4.43 5.06 -3.46
C ALA A 63 5.45 4.26 -4.26
N ILE A 64 5.36 2.94 -4.20
CA ILE A 64 6.13 2.04 -5.06
C ILE A 64 5.21 1.35 -6.06
N MET A 65 5.64 1.29 -7.32
CA MET A 65 4.90 0.66 -8.41
C MET A 65 5.85 -0.21 -9.23
N GLY A 66 5.33 -1.28 -9.81
CA GLY A 66 6.11 -2.18 -10.66
C GLY A 66 5.44 -3.55 -10.78
N ASN A 67 6.08 -4.46 -11.50
CA ASN A 67 5.53 -5.80 -11.75
C ASN A 67 5.30 -6.58 -10.45
N GLN A 68 4.42 -7.57 -10.51
CA GLN A 68 4.22 -8.53 -9.43
C GLN A 68 5.55 -9.24 -9.09
N SER A 69 5.76 -9.55 -7.81
CA SER A 69 6.91 -10.35 -7.33
C SER A 69 8.30 -9.74 -7.55
N THR A 70 8.42 -8.41 -7.69
CA THR A 70 9.73 -7.71 -7.82
C THR A 70 10.31 -7.20 -6.50
N GLY A 71 9.80 -7.64 -5.34
CA GLY A 71 10.34 -7.25 -4.02
C GLY A 71 9.93 -5.85 -3.54
N LYS A 72 8.81 -5.30 -4.03
CA LYS A 72 8.33 -3.94 -3.66
C LYS A 72 8.10 -3.77 -2.16
N SER A 73 7.23 -4.61 -1.58
CA SER A 73 6.88 -4.61 -0.15
C SER A 73 8.12 -4.86 0.72
N TYR A 74 9.00 -5.78 0.28
CA TYR A 74 10.28 -6.02 0.95
C TYR A 74 11.16 -4.76 0.99
N LEU A 75 11.32 -4.06 -0.14
CA LEU A 75 12.10 -2.83 -0.20
C LEU A 75 11.52 -1.72 0.70
N LEU A 76 10.18 -1.58 0.73
CA LEU A 76 9.53 -0.60 1.59
C LEU A 76 9.76 -0.89 3.07
N ASN A 77 9.67 -2.16 3.48
CA ASN A 77 9.92 -2.58 4.86
C ASN A 77 11.36 -2.26 5.29
N GLU A 78 12.34 -2.53 4.43
CA GLU A 78 13.75 -2.25 4.72
C GLU A 78 14.07 -0.75 4.74
N LEU A 79 13.42 0.08 3.92
CA LEU A 79 13.71 1.52 3.83
C LEU A 79 12.97 2.38 4.87
N PHE A 80 11.74 1.99 5.20
CA PHE A 80 10.81 2.81 6.01
C PHE A 80 10.38 2.14 7.31
N GLY A 81 10.83 0.91 7.57
CA GLY A 81 10.44 0.16 8.77
C GLY A 81 8.97 -0.28 8.77
N THR A 82 8.33 -0.35 7.61
CA THR A 82 6.97 -0.91 7.45
C THR A 82 6.97 -2.44 7.61
N GLN A 83 5.79 -3.06 7.67
CA GLN A 83 5.64 -4.51 7.91
C GLN A 83 4.77 -5.19 6.83
N PHE A 84 4.80 -4.68 5.60
CA PHE A 84 3.93 -5.14 4.53
C PHE A 84 4.17 -6.62 4.26
N GLU A 85 3.10 -7.35 3.93
CA GLU A 85 3.20 -8.76 3.60
C GLU A 85 4.17 -8.98 2.43
N VAL A 86 5.12 -9.89 2.62
CA VAL A 86 6.11 -10.29 1.60
C VAL A 86 5.87 -11.75 1.25
N MET A 87 6.07 -12.08 -0.02
CA MET A 87 5.97 -13.45 -0.51
C MET A 87 6.83 -14.41 0.30
N ASN A 88 6.21 -15.47 0.81
CA ASN A 88 6.93 -16.60 1.37
C ASN A 88 7.46 -17.50 0.24
N LEU A 89 8.77 -17.67 0.17
CA LEU A 89 9.43 -18.51 -0.84
C LEU A 89 9.19 -20.01 -0.63
N GLU A 90 8.69 -20.41 0.54
CA GLU A 90 8.36 -21.81 0.87
C GLU A 90 6.92 -22.19 0.47
N GLU A 91 6.09 -21.21 0.09
CA GLU A 91 4.72 -21.41 -0.36
C GLU A 91 4.59 -21.22 -1.88
N ASP A 92 3.47 -21.66 -2.46
CA ASP A 92 3.18 -21.42 -3.88
C ASP A 92 3.25 -19.92 -4.20
N MET A 93 3.87 -19.55 -5.33
CA MET A 93 3.93 -18.16 -5.77
C MET A 93 2.52 -17.63 -6.06
N LYS A 94 1.98 -16.88 -5.11
CA LYS A 94 0.69 -16.22 -5.20
C LYS A 94 0.86 -14.71 -5.12
N GLN A 95 -0.16 -14.01 -5.58
CA GLN A 95 -0.26 -12.57 -5.36
C GLN A 95 -0.26 -12.22 -3.86
N THR A 96 0.79 -11.55 -3.40
CA THR A 96 0.95 -11.09 -2.01
C THR A 96 0.20 -9.78 -1.75
N THR A 97 0.48 -8.72 -2.52
CA THR A 97 -0.21 -7.44 -2.38
C THR A 97 -1.47 -7.41 -3.25
N GLN A 98 -2.64 -7.29 -2.61
CA GLN A 98 -3.92 -6.99 -3.28
C GLN A 98 -4.39 -5.59 -2.92
N GLY A 99 -4.57 -4.75 -3.93
CA GLY A 99 -4.98 -3.35 -3.80
C GLY A 99 -3.86 -2.39 -3.41
N VAL A 100 -4.18 -1.39 -2.58
CA VAL A 100 -3.21 -0.42 -2.07
C VAL A 100 -3.17 -0.53 -0.56
N TRP A 101 -1.97 -0.63 -0.01
CA TRP A 101 -1.72 -0.69 1.42
C TRP A 101 -1.03 0.57 1.89
N LEU A 102 -1.35 0.98 3.11
CA LEU A 102 -0.83 2.18 3.75
C LEU A 102 -0.02 1.79 4.98
N GLY A 103 1.20 2.34 5.07
CA GLY A 103 2.08 2.26 6.23
C GLY A 103 2.68 3.63 6.54
N ALA A 104 3.40 3.74 7.65
CA ALA A 104 4.00 4.99 8.09
C ALA A 104 5.42 4.79 8.64
N ASP A 105 6.33 5.65 8.19
CA ASP A 105 7.58 5.94 8.90
C ASP A 105 7.35 7.19 9.76
N THR A 106 7.05 6.95 11.03
CA THR A 106 6.69 7.99 11.99
C THR A 106 7.87 8.89 12.34
N ASN A 107 9.09 8.34 12.34
CA ASN A 107 10.32 9.06 12.66
C ASN A 107 10.64 10.09 11.57
N ASN A 108 10.47 9.73 10.31
CA ASN A 108 10.75 10.61 9.17
C ASN A 108 9.52 11.35 8.63
N LYS A 109 8.34 11.13 9.23
CA LYS A 109 7.05 11.63 8.75
C LYS A 109 6.83 11.30 7.27
N VAL A 110 6.89 10.01 6.94
CA VAL A 110 6.62 9.51 5.59
C VAL A 110 5.41 8.60 5.62
N LEU A 111 4.43 8.89 4.78
CA LEU A 111 3.32 8.02 4.49
C LEU A 111 3.67 7.14 3.28
N VAL A 112 3.62 5.83 3.47
CA VAL A 112 4.15 4.85 2.53
C VAL A 112 3.00 4.05 1.92
N PHE A 113 2.94 4.00 0.60
CA PHE A 113 1.91 3.31 -0.16
C PHE A 113 2.53 2.10 -0.89
N ASP A 114 2.18 0.89 -0.48
CA ASP A 114 2.50 -0.33 -1.24
C ASP A 114 1.37 -0.60 -2.24
N VAL A 115 1.68 -0.45 -3.53
CA VAL A 115 0.71 -0.65 -4.61
C VAL A 115 0.88 -2.06 -5.16
N GLU A 116 -0.25 -2.74 -5.32
CA GLU A 116 -0.35 -4.01 -6.01
C GLU A 116 0.48 -4.04 -7.30
N GLY A 117 1.21 -5.15 -7.51
CA GLY A 117 2.05 -5.32 -8.68
C GLY A 117 1.24 -5.48 -9.97
N SER A 118 1.74 -4.90 -11.07
CA SER A 118 1.17 -5.09 -12.40
C SER A 118 1.57 -6.42 -13.04
N ASP A 119 0.90 -6.79 -14.13
CA ASP A 119 1.20 -7.97 -14.95
C ASP A 119 0.93 -9.30 -14.22
N SER A 120 -0.17 -9.34 -13.45
CA SER A 120 -0.59 -10.57 -12.79
C SER A 120 -1.11 -11.57 -13.84
N LEU A 121 -0.45 -12.72 -13.96
CA LEU A 121 -0.88 -13.83 -14.82
C LEU A 121 -2.23 -14.41 -14.39
N GLU A 122 -2.63 -14.17 -13.15
CA GLU A 122 -3.84 -14.72 -12.53
C GLU A 122 -5.11 -13.92 -12.89
N ARG A 123 -4.98 -12.82 -13.65
CA ARG A 123 -6.07 -11.90 -13.95
C ARG A 123 -6.58 -12.02 -15.38
N ASP A 124 -7.91 -12.02 -15.50
CA ASP A 124 -8.61 -11.89 -16.77
C ASP A 124 -8.57 -10.44 -17.30
N SER A 125 -9.29 -10.15 -18.40
CA SER A 125 -9.35 -8.81 -18.99
C SER A 125 -9.85 -7.72 -18.03
N GLU A 126 -10.63 -8.10 -17.02
CA GLU A 126 -11.20 -7.18 -16.04
C GLU A 126 -10.16 -6.82 -14.96
N GLY A 127 -9.36 -7.80 -14.54
CA GLY A 127 -8.25 -7.58 -13.61
C GLY A 127 -7.16 -6.62 -14.13
N LYS A 128 -6.93 -6.53 -15.45
CA LYS A 128 -6.05 -5.50 -16.04
C LYS A 128 -6.58 -4.07 -15.87
N GLY A 129 -7.90 -3.90 -15.75
CA GLY A 129 -8.53 -2.63 -15.44
C GLY A 129 -8.21 -2.14 -14.03
N ILE A 130 -7.96 -3.06 -13.10
CA ILE A 130 -7.63 -2.75 -11.70
C ILE A 130 -6.19 -2.25 -11.60
N GLU A 131 -5.23 -2.94 -12.22
CA GLU A 131 -3.81 -2.56 -12.24
C GLU A 131 -3.59 -1.10 -12.66
N ARG A 132 -4.29 -0.65 -13.71
CA ARG A 132 -4.19 0.74 -14.20
C ARG A 132 -4.72 1.76 -13.20
N LYS A 133 -5.79 1.40 -12.48
CA LYS A 133 -6.43 2.30 -11.52
C LYS A 133 -5.60 2.43 -10.25
N VAL A 134 -4.98 1.34 -9.78
CA VAL A 134 -4.09 1.38 -8.60
C VAL A 134 -2.81 2.15 -8.89
N VAL A 135 -2.23 1.99 -10.09
CA VAL A 135 -1.07 2.78 -10.52
C VAL A 135 -1.44 4.25 -10.63
N LEU A 136 -2.56 4.60 -11.28
CA LEU A 136 -3.03 5.99 -11.36
C LEU A 136 -3.30 6.59 -9.98
N TYR A 137 -3.87 5.81 -9.06
CA TYR A 137 -4.08 6.24 -7.68
C TYR A 137 -2.76 6.59 -7.01
N GLY A 138 -1.77 5.69 -7.02
CA GLY A 138 -0.47 5.96 -6.41
C GLY A 138 0.23 7.20 -7.01
N LEU A 139 0.06 7.45 -8.32
CA LEU A 139 0.60 8.64 -9.00
C LEU A 139 -0.13 9.94 -8.61
N ALA A 140 -1.42 9.86 -8.30
CA ALA A 140 -2.22 11.03 -7.94
C ALA A 140 -2.03 11.42 -6.46
N VAL A 141 -1.77 10.44 -5.58
CA VAL A 141 -1.64 10.68 -4.14
C VAL A 141 -0.23 11.00 -3.70
N CYS A 142 0.81 10.73 -4.50
CA CYS A 142 2.18 11.14 -4.20
C CYS A 142 2.54 12.39 -4.98
#